data_AF-M8BYL4-F1
#
_entry.id   AF-M8BYL4-F1
#
_cell.length_a   1.000
_cell.length_b   1.000
_cell.length_c   1.000
_cell.angle_alpha   90.00
_cell.angle_beta   90.00
_cell.angle_gamma   90.00
#
_symmetry.space_group_name_H-M   'P 1'
#
loop_
_entity.id
_entity.type
_entity.pdbx_description
1 polymer ?
#
loop_
_entity_poly.entity_id
_entity_poly.type
_entity_poly.pdbx_seq_one_letter_code
_entity_poly.pdbx_strand_id
1 'polypeptide(L)' 'MGNIAYNQVGYDKLGAGQNATVAVMSYSGYDIEDAIVMNKSSLDRGFGRCIAIKK' A
#
# COMPACT_ATOMS: atom_id res chain seq x y z
N MET A 1 -0.02 -12.41 -17.26
CA MET A 1 1.00 -13.34 -16.74
C MET A 1 0.97 -13.28 -15.21
N GLY A 2 0.41 -14.29 -14.54
CA GLY A 2 0.55 -14.44 -13.08
C GLY A 2 1.92 -15.02 -12.74
N ASN A 3 2.51 -14.61 -11.63
CA ASN A 3 3.80 -15.14 -11.20
C ASN A 3 3.64 -16.61 -10.75
N ILE A 4 4.34 -17.53 -11.42
CA ILE A 4 4.22 -18.98 -11.22
C ILE A 4 4.61 -19.37 -9.78
N ALA A 5 5.62 -18.70 -9.20
CA ALA A 5 6.06 -18.94 -7.84
C ALA A 5 5.01 -18.47 -6.81
N TYR A 6 4.35 -17.34 -7.07
CA TYR A 6 3.32 -16.77 -6.18
C TYR A 6 2.11 -17.70 -6.03
N ASN A 7 1.67 -18.29 -7.14
CA ASN A 7 0.54 -19.22 -7.17
C ASN A 7 0.89 -20.58 -6.53
N GLN A 8 2.14 -21.04 -6.64
CA GLN A 8 2.58 -22.32 -6.04
C GLN A 8 2.66 -22.29 -4.52
N VAL A 9 3.08 -21.16 -3.94
CA VAL A 9 3.12 -20.98 -2.49
C VAL A 9 1.75 -20.58 -1.91
N GLY A 10 0.73 -20.42 -2.75
CA GLY A 10 -0.64 -20.10 -2.33
C GLY A 10 -0.79 -18.69 -1.75
N TYR A 11 0.09 -17.75 -2.14
CA TYR A 11 0.13 -16.39 -1.56
C TYR A 11 -1.13 -15.57 -1.90
N ASP A 12 -1.87 -15.92 -2.97
CA ASP A 12 -3.17 -15.34 -3.29
C ASP A 12 -4.19 -15.44 -2.14
N LYS A 13 -4.04 -16.47 -1.29
CA LYS A 13 -4.96 -16.71 -0.16
C LYS A 13 -4.68 -15.81 1.04
N LEU A 14 -3.51 -15.16 1.07
CA LEU A 14 -3.08 -14.27 2.13
C LEU A 14 -2.77 -12.90 1.53
N GLY A 15 -3.78 -12.01 1.55
CA GLY A 15 -3.62 -10.65 1.06
C GLY A 15 -2.57 -9.88 1.86
N ALA A 16 -1.37 -9.72 1.30
CA ALA A 16 -0.23 -9.07 1.95
C ALA A 16 -0.05 -7.58 1.57
N GLY A 17 -1.05 -6.95 0.96
CA GLY A 17 -0.97 -5.57 0.52
C GLY A 17 -2.28 -5.04 -0.06
N GLN A 18 -2.28 -3.76 -0.44
CA GLN A 18 -3.41 -3.09 -1.09
C GLN A 18 -2.93 -2.44 -2.39
N ASN A 19 -3.75 -2.49 -3.44
CA ASN A 19 -3.45 -1.81 -4.70
C ASN A 19 -3.68 -0.30 -4.53
N ALA A 20 -2.72 0.52 -4.96
CA ALA A 20 -2.77 1.98 -4.85
C ALA A 20 -2.55 2.65 -6.21
N THR A 21 -3.24 3.76 -6.45
CA THR A 21 -2.97 4.65 -7.59
C THR A 21 -1.90 5.65 -7.18
N VAL A 22 -0.85 5.78 -7.99
CA VAL A 22 0.31 6.63 -7.72
C VAL A 22 0.37 7.77 -8.75
N ALA A 23 0.70 8.98 -8.28
CA ALA A 23 1.01 10.13 -9.12
C ALA A 23 2.46 10.54 -8.86
N VAL A 24 3.24 10.74 -9.92
CA VAL A 24 4.65 11.17 -9.83
C VAL A 24 4.69 12.65 -10.15
N MET A 25 4.87 13.48 -9.12
CA MET A 25 4.96 14.94 -9.25
C MET A 25 5.64 15.51 -8.02
N SER A 26 6.26 16.69 -8.15
CA SER A 26 6.74 17.46 -7.01
C SER A 26 5.57 18.15 -6.30
N TYR A 27 5.40 17.93 -4.99
CA TYR A 27 4.26 18.45 -4.23
C TYR A 27 4.67 19.20 -2.97
N SER A 28 4.60 20.54 -3.03
CA SER A 28 4.70 21.47 -1.89
C SER A 28 5.91 21.32 -0.94
N GLY A 29 6.91 20.51 -1.30
CA GLY A 29 8.10 20.26 -0.48
C GLY A 29 7.87 19.30 0.70
N TYR A 30 6.74 18.59 0.75
CA TYR A 30 6.49 17.53 1.75
C TYR A 30 6.85 16.13 1.24
N ASP A 31 7.29 16.04 -0.02
CA ASP A 31 7.76 14.87 -0.75
C ASP A 31 9.28 14.90 -0.97
N ILE A 32 10.03 15.48 -0.02
CA ILE A 32 11.49 15.53 -0.07
C ILE A 32 12.06 14.13 0.20
N GLU A 33 13.08 13.75 -0.58
CA GLU A 33 13.74 12.44 -0.50
C GLU A 33 12.76 11.27 -0.70
N ASP A 34 12.63 10.38 0.29
CA ASP A 34 11.77 9.18 0.23
C ASP A 34 10.37 9.43 0.81
N ALA A 35 10.01 10.70 1.06
CA ALA A 35 8.71 11.06 1.63
C ALA A 35 7.58 10.90 0.60
N ILE A 36 6.47 10.31 1.04
CA ILE A 36 5.29 10.08 0.21
C ILE A 36 4.11 10.87 0.79
N VAL A 37 3.42 11.61 -0.05
CA VAL A 37 2.18 12.31 0.33
C VAL A 37 0.97 11.42 0.05
N MET A 38 0.15 11.18 1.07
CA MET A 38 -1.04 10.34 0.98
C MET A 38 -2.33 11.17 0.91
N ASN A 39 -3.31 10.67 0.16
CA ASN A 39 -4.64 11.28 0.10
C ASN A 39 -5.39 11.06 1.42
N LYS A 40 -5.73 12.15 2.12
CA LYS A 40 -6.48 12.12 3.38
C LYS A 40 -7.81 11.37 3.26
N SER A 41 -8.56 11.62 2.19
CA SER A 41 -9.84 10.98 1.94
C SER A 41 -9.71 9.47 1.68
N SER A 42 -8.57 9.01 1.14
CA SER A 42 -8.28 7.58 1.01
C SER A 42 -7.94 6.93 2.35
N LEU A 43 -7.20 7.64 3.20
CA LEU A 43 -6.87 7.19 4.55
C LEU A 43 -8.14 7.06 5.43
N ASP A 44 -9.03 8.06 5.39
CA ASP A 44 -10.29 8.04 6.14
C ASP A 44 -11.20 6.87 5.71
N ARG A 45 -11.08 6.41 4.46
CA ARG A 45 -11.78 5.24 3.93
C ARG A 45 -11.08 3.90 4.24
N GLY A 46 -9.97 3.91 4.96
CA GLY A 46 -9.30 2.70 5.45
C GLY A 46 -8.10 2.22 4.63
N PHE A 47 -7.57 3.04 3.71
CA PHE A 47 -6.32 2.72 3.02
C PHE A 47 -5.18 2.53 4.04
N GLY A 48 -4.51 1.37 4.00
CA GLY A 48 -3.40 1.03 4.90
C GLY A 48 -3.80 0.74 6.37
N ARG A 49 -5.09 0.61 6.69
CA ARG A 49 -5.54 0.34 8.06
C ARG A 49 -5.17 -1.08 8.51
N CYS A 50 -4.50 -1.20 9.65
CA CYS A 50 -4.11 -2.48 10.27
C CYS A 50 -4.44 -2.51 11.76
N ILE A 51 -4.47 -3.71 12.36
CA ILE A 51 -4.72 -3.92 13.79
C ILE A 51 -3.49 -4.64 14.37
N ALA A 52 -2.86 -4.05 15.38
CA ALA A 52 -1.79 -4.70 16.14
C ALA A 52 -2.36 -5.22 17.46
N ILE A 53 -2.29 -6.53 17.67
CA ILE A 53 -2.74 -7.18 18.91
C ILE A 53 -1.49 -7.57 19.71
N LYS A 54 -1.45 -7.13 20.97
CA LYS A 54 -0.41 -7.54 21.94
C LYS A 54 -1.01 -8.58 22.88
N LYS A 55 -0.29 -9.68 23.08
CA LYS A 55 -0.63 -10.74 24.04
C LYS A 55 -0.29 -10.32 25.47
#